data_AF-A0A1E5ST98-F1
#
_entry.id   AF-A0A1E5ST98-F1
#
_cell.length_a   1.000
_cell.length_b   1.000
_cell.length_c   1.000
_cell.angle_alpha   90.00
_cell.angle_beta   90.00
_cell.angle_gamma   90.00
#
_symmetry.space_group_name_H-M   'P 1'
#
loop_
_entity.id
_entity.type
_entity.pdbx_description
1 polymer ?
#
loop_
_entity_poly.entity_id
_entity_poly.type
_entity_poly.pdbx_seq_one_letter_code
_entity_poly.pdbx_strand_id
1 'polypeptide(L)'
;MKKYLLSLSIILLLQSCSIDNTAPSELEMDLTHLILDQQSFLAVVNNITDYPNFSSKKSSIVDGNSTIPESDLEEILNPLIENGEVIHSEMRAIIYTSEVYNELSVPERDALHAEIDELSDDQLAELSFVFNISYYIDQDVNSEIDWDRLISCASAAVGISSIQAIIQNNLGAATIETMIGALKHVGKRYLGWIGVGLMVYEFINCVYE
;
A
#
# COMPACT_ATOMS: atom_id res chain seq x y z
N MET A 1 -55.12 0.66 -50.26
CA MET A 1 -55.55 0.57 -48.84
C MET A 1 -56.01 -0.85 -48.53
N LYS A 2 -55.22 -1.60 -47.75
CA LYS A 2 -55.61 -2.66 -46.80
C LYS A 2 -54.32 -3.31 -46.28
N LYS A 3 -54.05 -3.12 -44.99
CA LYS A 3 -52.97 -3.78 -44.23
C LYS A 3 -53.62 -4.89 -43.39
N TYR A 4 -53.13 -6.12 -43.50
CA TYR A 4 -53.32 -7.24 -42.58
C TYR A 4 -51.98 -8.02 -42.58
N LEU A 5 -51.22 -7.98 -41.48
CA LEU A 5 -51.19 -8.96 -40.38
C LEU A 5 -50.54 -10.30 -40.79
N LEU A 6 -49.32 -10.55 -40.29
CA LEU A 6 -48.93 -11.87 -39.75
C LEU A 6 -47.65 -11.73 -38.91
N SER A 7 -47.86 -11.97 -37.62
CA SER A 7 -46.88 -12.22 -36.57
C SER A 7 -46.08 -13.48 -36.88
N LEU A 8 -44.76 -13.45 -36.65
CA LEU A 8 -43.98 -14.66 -36.41
C LEU A 8 -42.89 -14.38 -35.36
N SER A 9 -43.19 -14.75 -34.12
CA SER A 9 -42.22 -14.93 -33.04
C SER A 9 -41.27 -16.07 -33.42
N ILE A 10 -39.96 -15.82 -33.35
CA ILE A 10 -38.95 -16.87 -33.29
C ILE A 10 -38.18 -16.68 -31.98
N ILE A 11 -38.52 -17.54 -31.03
CA ILE A 11 -37.73 -17.87 -29.84
C ILE A 11 -36.69 -18.91 -30.29
N LEU A 12 -35.41 -18.61 -30.10
CA LEU A 12 -34.29 -19.56 -30.11
C LEU A 12 -33.38 -19.12 -28.93
N LEU A 13 -33.59 -19.70 -27.75
CA LEU A 13 -32.89 -20.89 -27.21
C LEU A 13 -31.40 -20.65 -26.91
N LEU A 14 -31.15 -20.38 -25.62
CA LEU A 14 -30.19 -21.06 -24.75
C LEU A 14 -28.80 -21.36 -25.35
N GLN A 15 -27.84 -20.50 -25.06
CA GLN A 15 -26.46 -20.94 -24.79
C GLN A 15 -26.20 -20.85 -23.29
N SER A 16 -26.22 -22.04 -22.67
CA SER A 16 -25.68 -22.32 -21.35
C SER A 16 -24.16 -22.18 -21.41
N CYS A 17 -23.62 -21.02 -21.06
CA CYS A 17 -22.27 -20.98 -20.48
C CYS A 17 -22.44 -21.22 -18.99
N SER A 18 -22.16 -22.46 -18.59
CA SER A 18 -21.74 -22.74 -17.22
C SER A 18 -20.46 -21.94 -17.01
N ILE A 19 -20.61 -20.72 -16.49
CA ILE A 19 -19.49 -20.05 -15.87
C ILE A 19 -19.27 -20.85 -14.60
N ASP A 20 -18.31 -21.77 -14.65
CA ASP A 20 -17.63 -22.20 -13.44
C ASP A 20 -16.99 -20.94 -12.85
N ASN A 21 -17.77 -20.23 -12.03
CA ASN A 21 -17.28 -19.24 -11.10
C ASN A 21 -16.61 -19.99 -9.95
N THR A 22 -15.59 -20.78 -10.25
CA THR A 22 -14.52 -20.98 -9.29
C THR A 22 -13.51 -19.92 -9.66
N ALA A 23 -13.70 -18.73 -9.09
CA ALA A 23 -12.59 -17.81 -8.91
C ALA A 23 -11.41 -18.64 -8.36
N PRO A 24 -10.18 -18.45 -8.87
CA PRO A 24 -9.03 -19.03 -8.21
C PRO A 24 -9.15 -18.64 -6.74
N SER A 25 -9.07 -19.61 -5.84
CA SER A 25 -9.07 -19.35 -4.40
C SER A 25 -7.90 -18.43 -4.13
N GLU A 26 -8.16 -17.12 -4.07
CA GLU A 26 -7.18 -16.12 -3.64
C GLU A 26 -6.70 -16.59 -2.28
N LEU A 27 -5.40 -16.87 -2.20
CA LEU A 27 -4.79 -17.38 -1.00
C LEU A 27 -4.76 -16.20 -0.02
N GLU A 28 -5.78 -16.16 0.85
CA GLU A 28 -5.95 -15.14 1.88
C GLU A 28 -4.78 -15.26 2.87
N MET A 29 -3.90 -14.27 2.92
CA MET A 29 -2.68 -14.28 3.73
C MET A 29 -2.75 -13.21 4.80
N ASP A 30 -2.74 -13.66 6.05
CA ASP A 30 -2.83 -12.78 7.21
C ASP A 30 -1.45 -12.20 7.60
N LEU A 31 -1.18 -10.97 7.16
CA LEU A 31 0.02 -10.21 7.53
C LEU A 31 -0.17 -9.31 8.75
N THR A 32 -1.31 -9.39 9.44
CA THR A 32 -1.62 -8.48 10.55
C THR A 32 -0.68 -8.64 11.75
N HIS A 33 -0.06 -9.80 11.89
CA HIS A 33 0.91 -10.10 12.94
C HIS A 33 2.26 -9.36 12.77
N LEU A 34 2.49 -8.75 11.60
CA LEU A 34 3.71 -8.00 11.30
C LEU A 34 3.59 -6.52 11.62
N ILE A 35 2.42 -6.06 12.08
CA ILE A 35 2.16 -4.65 12.31
C ILE A 35 2.82 -4.19 13.61
N LEU A 36 3.40 -2.99 13.62
CA LEU A 36 3.93 -2.41 14.86
C LEU A 36 2.79 -2.26 15.85
N ASP A 37 3.08 -2.43 17.15
CA ASP A 37 2.09 -2.09 18.15
C ASP A 37 1.73 -0.60 18.07
N GLN A 38 0.49 -0.28 18.46
CA GLN A 38 -0.08 1.04 18.26
C GLN A 38 0.73 2.15 18.94
N GLN A 39 1.34 1.87 20.09
CA GLN A 39 2.14 2.87 20.80
C GLN A 39 3.43 3.18 20.05
N SER A 40 4.12 2.16 19.54
CA SER A 40 5.32 2.33 18.73
C SER A 40 5.05 3.08 17.43
N PHE A 41 3.95 2.73 16.73
CA PHE A 41 3.55 3.43 15.51
C PHE A 41 3.21 4.91 15.78
N LEU A 42 2.39 5.18 16.81
CA LEU A 42 2.03 6.55 17.19
C LEU A 42 3.23 7.37 17.68
N ALA A 43 4.23 6.74 18.30
CA ALA A 43 5.45 7.44 18.72
C ALA A 43 6.22 8.00 17.52
N VAL A 44 6.40 7.22 16.45
CA VAL A 44 7.06 7.69 15.21
C VAL A 44 6.28 8.86 14.60
N VAL A 45 4.97 8.66 14.47
CA VAL A 45 4.03 9.64 13.92
C VAL A 45 4.08 10.97 14.67
N ASN A 46 4.03 10.92 16.01
CA ASN A 46 4.08 12.12 16.85
C ASN A 46 5.46 12.78 16.79
N ASN A 47 6.54 12.01 16.81
CA ASN A 47 7.90 12.55 16.73
C ASN A 47 8.16 13.29 15.41
N ILE A 48 7.62 12.81 14.28
CA ILE A 48 7.67 13.55 13.00
C ILE A 48 6.82 14.82 13.06
N THR A 49 5.62 14.74 13.62
CA THR A 49 4.68 15.88 13.69
C THR A 49 5.20 17.00 14.59
N ASP A 50 5.78 16.64 15.72
CA ASP A 50 6.37 17.55 16.70
C ASP A 50 7.79 18.00 16.31
N TYR A 51 8.37 17.42 15.25
CA TYR A 51 9.72 17.75 14.82
C TYR A 51 9.82 19.26 14.50
N PRO A 52 10.76 19.99 15.14
CA PRO A 52 10.84 21.43 15.01
C PRO A 52 10.95 21.86 13.55
N ASN A 53 10.00 22.71 13.14
CA ASN A 53 9.95 23.33 11.81
C ASN A 53 9.56 22.41 10.65
N PHE A 54 8.99 21.21 10.89
CA PHE A 54 8.50 20.39 9.79
C PHE A 54 7.43 21.13 8.97
N SER A 55 6.45 21.76 9.66
CA SER A 55 5.41 22.61 9.06
C SER A 55 5.96 23.82 8.31
N SER A 56 6.84 24.59 8.95
CA SER A 56 7.36 25.85 8.40
C SER A 56 8.39 25.64 7.28
N LYS A 57 8.98 24.43 7.18
CA LYS A 57 9.94 24.07 6.13
C LYS A 57 9.33 23.26 4.99
N LYS A 58 8.02 22.94 5.03
CA LYS A 58 7.35 22.19 3.95
C LYS A 58 7.63 22.78 2.56
N SER A 59 7.51 24.09 2.39
CA SER A 59 7.83 24.77 1.12
C SER A 59 9.30 24.61 0.74
N SER A 60 10.22 24.75 1.69
CA SER A 60 11.66 24.57 1.47
C SER A 60 12.06 23.13 1.17
N ILE A 61 11.34 22.14 1.71
CA ILE A 61 11.51 20.72 1.40
C ILE A 61 11.10 20.44 -0.04
N VAL A 62 9.92 20.93 -0.45
CA VAL A 62 9.42 20.81 -1.83
C VAL A 62 10.37 21.50 -2.83
N ASP A 63 10.99 22.61 -2.42
CA ASP A 63 11.97 23.34 -3.22
C ASP A 63 13.41 22.75 -3.15
N GLY A 64 13.61 21.61 -2.47
CA GLY A 64 14.91 20.92 -2.37
C GLY A 64 15.97 21.62 -1.51
N ASN A 65 15.57 22.59 -0.69
CA ASN A 65 16.45 23.41 0.16
C ASN A 65 16.23 23.11 1.66
N SER A 66 15.84 21.89 1.99
CA SER A 66 15.60 21.48 3.38
C SER A 66 16.88 21.63 4.22
N THR A 67 16.71 22.09 5.46
CA THR A 67 17.76 22.15 6.49
C THR A 67 17.53 21.12 7.59
N ILE A 68 16.64 20.16 7.37
CA ILE A 68 16.42 19.04 8.28
C ILE A 68 17.60 18.08 8.11
N PRO A 69 18.37 17.77 9.16
CA PRO A 69 19.40 16.73 9.11
C PRO A 69 18.75 15.37 8.81
N GLU A 70 19.25 14.65 7.82
CA GLU A 70 18.76 13.30 7.49
C GLU A 70 18.93 12.33 8.66
N SER A 71 20.01 12.48 9.44
CA SER A 71 20.27 11.68 10.64
C SER A 71 19.17 11.76 11.70
N ASP A 72 18.50 12.90 11.83
CA ASP A 72 17.41 13.06 12.79
C ASP A 72 16.16 12.30 12.30
N LEU A 73 15.92 12.29 10.99
CA LEU A 73 14.81 11.55 10.39
C LEU A 73 15.07 10.04 10.41
N GLU A 74 16.31 9.63 10.15
CA GLU A 74 16.75 8.23 10.31
C GLU A 74 16.44 7.72 11.71
N GLU A 75 16.82 8.47 12.75
CA GLU A 75 16.55 8.09 14.15
C GLU A 75 15.06 7.99 14.45
N ILE A 76 14.26 8.96 14.00
CA ILE A 76 12.81 8.97 14.23
C ILE A 76 12.11 7.83 13.48
N LEU A 77 12.53 7.54 12.26
CA LEU A 77 11.91 6.55 11.38
C LEU A 77 12.42 5.13 11.65
N ASN A 78 13.48 4.94 12.46
CA ASN A 78 14.08 3.63 12.71
C ASN A 78 13.09 2.51 13.08
N PRO A 79 12.06 2.73 13.93
CA PRO A 79 11.06 1.69 14.20
C PRO A 79 10.31 1.22 12.94
N LEU A 80 10.08 2.12 11.96
CA LEU A 80 9.50 1.77 10.67
C LEU A 80 10.49 1.04 9.77
N ILE A 81 11.78 1.35 9.83
CA ILE A 81 12.82 0.64 9.09
C ILE A 81 12.85 -0.82 9.53
N GLU A 82 13.03 -1.06 10.84
CA GLU A 82 13.11 -2.40 11.43
C GLU A 82 11.84 -3.22 11.13
N ASN A 83 10.68 -2.57 11.20
CA ASN A 83 9.42 -3.22 10.83
C ASN A 83 9.30 -3.50 9.32
N GLY A 84 9.78 -2.57 8.49
CA GLY A 84 9.82 -2.70 7.05
C GLY A 84 10.67 -3.88 6.59
N GLU A 85 11.81 -4.13 7.25
CA GLU A 85 12.66 -5.30 6.98
C GLU A 85 11.91 -6.61 7.22
N VAL A 86 11.16 -6.68 8.32
CA VAL A 86 10.36 -7.86 8.66
C VAL A 86 9.25 -8.07 7.63
N ILE A 87 8.50 -7.02 7.28
CA ILE A 87 7.44 -7.07 6.27
C ILE A 87 8.01 -7.49 4.91
N HIS A 88 9.11 -6.87 4.48
CA HIS A 88 9.77 -7.14 3.21
C HIS A 88 10.26 -8.59 3.12
N SER A 89 10.89 -9.09 4.18
CA SER A 89 11.34 -10.48 4.25
C SER A 89 10.17 -11.47 4.15
N GLU A 90 9.07 -11.23 4.86
CA GLU A 90 7.90 -12.11 4.82
C GLU A 90 7.24 -12.09 3.43
N MET A 91 7.04 -10.90 2.85
CA MET A 91 6.49 -10.77 1.50
C MET A 91 7.34 -11.50 0.46
N ARG A 92 8.68 -11.40 0.54
CA ARG A 92 9.58 -12.13 -0.37
C ARG A 92 9.46 -13.63 -0.19
N ALA A 93 9.43 -14.12 1.04
CA ALA A 93 9.28 -15.55 1.33
C ALA A 93 7.97 -16.11 0.74
N ILE A 94 6.88 -15.37 0.92
CA ILE A 94 5.57 -15.67 0.34
C ILE A 94 5.62 -15.67 -1.19
N ILE A 95 6.15 -14.59 -1.79
CA ILE A 95 6.22 -14.45 -3.25
C ILE A 95 7.02 -15.62 -3.86
N TYR A 96 8.21 -15.93 -3.36
CA TYR A 96 9.08 -16.95 -3.96
C TYR A 96 8.62 -18.39 -3.73
N THR A 97 7.67 -18.61 -2.83
CA THR A 97 7.06 -19.93 -2.62
C THR A 97 5.72 -20.08 -3.34
N SER A 98 5.20 -19.02 -3.96
CA SER A 98 3.90 -19.01 -4.65
C SER A 98 3.90 -19.73 -6.00
N GLU A 99 2.72 -20.19 -6.42
CA GLU A 99 2.50 -20.70 -7.79
C GLU A 99 2.78 -19.61 -8.85
N VAL A 100 2.40 -18.36 -8.55
CA VAL A 100 2.66 -17.20 -9.42
C VAL A 100 4.14 -17.08 -9.78
N TYR A 101 5.04 -17.20 -8.80
CA TYR A 101 6.49 -17.18 -9.05
C TYR A 101 6.97 -18.40 -9.84
N ASN A 102 6.40 -19.57 -9.57
CA ASN A 102 6.76 -20.80 -10.26
C ASN A 102 6.38 -20.79 -11.75
N GLU A 103 5.35 -20.04 -12.13
CA GLU A 103 4.93 -19.88 -13.52
C GLU A 103 5.79 -18.88 -14.32
N LEU A 104 6.54 -18.00 -13.64
CA LEU A 104 7.44 -17.05 -14.30
C LEU A 104 8.57 -17.77 -15.05
N SER A 105 8.89 -17.26 -16.25
CA SER A 105 10.09 -17.63 -16.99
C SER A 105 11.36 -17.15 -16.28
N VAL A 106 12.52 -17.73 -16.62
CA VAL A 106 13.81 -17.32 -16.03
C VAL A 106 14.06 -15.81 -16.16
N PRO A 107 13.89 -15.17 -17.34
CA PRO A 107 14.06 -13.73 -17.45
C PRO A 107 13.11 -12.90 -16.59
N GLU A 108 11.87 -13.37 -16.39
CA GLU A 108 10.89 -12.68 -15.53
C GLU A 108 11.26 -12.78 -14.05
N ARG A 109 11.81 -13.92 -13.62
CA ARG A 109 12.34 -14.09 -12.26
C ARG A 109 13.54 -13.18 -12.02
N ASP A 110 14.48 -13.14 -12.96
CA ASP A 110 15.66 -12.26 -12.86
C ASP A 110 15.26 -10.78 -12.75
N ALA A 111 14.26 -10.35 -13.54
CA ALA A 111 13.71 -9.00 -13.46
C ALA A 111 13.00 -8.74 -12.13
N LEU A 112 12.24 -9.72 -11.61
CA LEU A 112 11.60 -9.60 -10.31
C LEU A 112 12.62 -9.44 -9.18
N HIS A 113 13.64 -10.30 -9.15
CA HIS A 113 14.74 -10.22 -8.18
C HIS A 113 15.41 -8.86 -8.19
N ALA A 114 15.74 -8.33 -9.39
CA ALA A 114 16.33 -7.01 -9.53
C ALA A 114 15.44 -5.86 -9.02
N GLU A 115 14.13 -6.05 -8.95
CA GLU A 115 13.19 -5.01 -8.51
C GLU A 115 12.79 -5.10 -7.03
N ILE A 116 12.82 -6.29 -6.42
CA ILE A 116 12.25 -6.48 -5.07
C ILE A 116 13.19 -7.12 -4.05
N ASP A 117 14.40 -7.56 -4.43
CA ASP A 117 15.30 -8.25 -3.48
C ASP A 117 15.86 -7.31 -2.40
N GLU A 118 16.14 -6.07 -2.79
CA GLU A 118 16.78 -5.07 -1.96
C GLU A 118 15.93 -3.80 -1.96
N LEU A 119 15.62 -3.31 -0.76
CA LEU A 119 15.02 -2.01 -0.52
C LEU A 119 15.99 -1.21 0.34
N SER A 120 16.13 0.08 0.09
CA SER A 120 16.87 0.99 0.98
C SER A 120 16.08 1.28 2.26
N ASP A 121 16.75 1.75 3.29
CA ASP A 121 16.13 1.96 4.61
C ASP A 121 14.93 2.95 4.56
N ASP A 122 15.00 3.98 3.72
CA ASP A 122 13.89 4.91 3.49
C ASP A 122 12.70 4.21 2.80
N GLN A 123 12.97 3.29 1.88
CA GLN A 123 11.94 2.45 1.27
C GLN A 123 11.32 1.49 2.27
N LEU A 124 12.12 0.89 3.15
CA LEU A 124 11.62 0.02 4.22
C LEU A 124 10.71 0.79 5.20
N ALA A 125 11.10 2.02 5.57
CA ALA A 125 10.25 2.90 6.37
C ALA A 125 8.94 3.25 5.67
N GLU A 126 8.96 3.55 4.36
CA GLU A 126 7.75 3.78 3.56
C GLU A 126 6.83 2.54 3.53
N LEU A 127 7.40 1.36 3.26
CA LEU A 127 6.65 0.09 3.24
C LEU A 127 5.95 -0.16 4.57
N SER A 128 6.67 -0.03 5.68
CA SER A 128 6.12 -0.20 7.02
C SER A 128 5.01 0.80 7.30
N PHE A 129 5.22 2.07 7.01
CA PHE A 129 4.21 3.12 7.26
C PHE A 129 2.89 2.81 6.56
N VAL A 130 2.98 2.45 5.27
CA VAL A 130 1.84 2.06 4.45
C VAL A 130 1.08 0.88 5.06
N PHE A 131 1.81 -0.18 5.44
CA PHE A 131 1.22 -1.38 6.01
C PHE A 131 0.52 -1.09 7.34
N ASN A 132 1.17 -0.33 8.22
CA ASN A 132 0.61 0.04 9.51
C ASN A 132 -0.68 0.87 9.34
N ILE A 133 -0.68 1.86 8.44
CA ILE A 133 -1.89 2.63 8.14
C ILE A 133 -3.00 1.72 7.62
N SER A 134 -2.70 0.85 6.65
CA SER A 134 -3.68 -0.08 6.09
C SER A 134 -4.34 -0.94 7.18
N TYR A 135 -3.55 -1.40 8.15
CA TYR A 135 -4.06 -2.17 9.28
C TYR A 135 -4.94 -1.35 10.22
N TYR A 136 -4.46 -0.18 10.67
CA TYR A 136 -5.19 0.65 11.62
C TYR A 136 -6.47 1.23 11.03
N ILE A 137 -6.53 1.37 9.70
CA ILE A 137 -7.76 1.67 8.98
C ILE A 137 -8.80 0.57 9.11
N ASP A 138 -8.37 -0.68 8.96
CA ASP A 138 -9.26 -1.83 8.95
C ASP A 138 -9.77 -2.18 10.36
N GLN A 139 -8.94 -2.00 11.39
CA GLN A 139 -9.27 -2.42 12.76
C GLN A 139 -10.19 -1.46 13.52
N ASP A 140 -10.18 -0.16 13.22
CA ASP A 140 -10.82 0.85 14.06
C ASP A 140 -12.29 1.12 13.67
N VAL A 141 -13.10 0.06 13.66
CA VAL A 141 -14.54 0.11 13.33
C VAL A 141 -15.38 0.89 14.38
N ASN A 142 -14.78 1.58 15.36
CA ASN A 142 -15.50 2.07 16.56
C ASN A 142 -15.12 3.46 17.11
N SER A 143 -14.45 4.33 16.38
CA SER A 143 -14.19 5.70 16.88
C SER A 143 -14.64 6.79 15.90
N GLU A 144 -14.80 8.00 16.42
CA GLU A 144 -15.32 9.22 15.79
C GLU A 144 -14.44 9.75 14.61
N ILE A 145 -13.65 8.87 14.00
CA ILE A 145 -12.68 9.14 12.94
C ILE A 145 -13.39 9.05 11.58
N ASP A 146 -13.23 10.10 10.77
CA ASP A 146 -13.70 10.15 9.39
C ASP A 146 -12.83 9.21 8.52
N TRP A 147 -13.35 8.01 8.28
CA TRP A 147 -12.68 6.96 7.49
C TRP A 147 -12.39 7.36 6.06
N ASP A 148 -13.32 8.06 5.41
CA ASP A 148 -13.16 8.55 4.04
C ASP A 148 -12.01 9.57 3.98
N ARG A 149 -11.92 10.41 5.01
CA ARG A 149 -10.81 11.34 5.16
C ARG A 149 -9.50 10.61 5.38
N LEU A 150 -9.43 9.64 6.28
CA LEU A 150 -8.18 8.94 6.58
C LEU A 150 -7.65 8.18 5.34
N ILE A 151 -8.53 7.51 4.59
CA ILE A 151 -8.17 6.87 3.31
C ILE A 151 -7.75 7.90 2.27
N SER A 152 -8.46 9.03 2.17
CA SER A 152 -8.11 10.14 1.27
C SER A 152 -6.71 10.70 1.60
N CYS A 153 -6.39 10.85 2.88
CA CYS A 153 -5.10 11.32 3.36
C CYS A 153 -3.98 10.33 3.11
N ALA A 154 -4.21 9.04 3.40
CA ALA A 154 -3.25 7.98 3.08
C ALA A 154 -3.00 7.90 1.58
N SER A 155 -4.06 8.00 0.78
CA SER A 155 -3.99 8.00 -0.68
C SER A 155 -3.24 9.21 -1.24
N ALA A 156 -3.48 10.40 -0.70
CA ALA A 156 -2.84 11.64 -1.12
C ALA A 156 -1.36 11.67 -0.74
N ALA A 157 -1.04 11.25 0.49
CA ALA A 157 0.30 11.11 0.99
C ALA A 157 1.03 10.03 0.18
N VAL A 158 0.64 8.77 0.25
CA VAL A 158 1.40 7.69 -0.40
C VAL A 158 1.39 7.80 -1.92
N GLY A 159 0.27 8.20 -2.53
CA GLY A 159 0.27 8.64 -3.92
C GLY A 159 0.42 7.57 -4.98
N ILE A 160 0.23 6.29 -4.63
CA ILE A 160 0.39 5.16 -5.53
C ILE A 160 -0.83 4.24 -5.46
N SER A 161 -1.43 3.96 -6.61
CA SER A 161 -2.61 3.11 -6.74
C SER A 161 -2.38 1.63 -6.39
N SER A 162 -1.16 1.11 -6.56
CA SER A 162 -0.81 -0.25 -6.12
C SER A 162 -0.75 -0.38 -4.60
N ILE A 163 -0.35 0.68 -3.91
CA ILE A 163 -0.41 0.75 -2.45
C ILE A 163 -1.84 1.02 -1.98
N GLN A 164 -2.62 1.79 -2.74
CA GLN A 164 -4.07 1.89 -2.49
C GLN A 164 -4.75 0.52 -2.55
N ALA A 165 -4.30 -0.39 -3.42
CA ALA A 165 -4.85 -1.75 -3.43
C ALA A 165 -4.55 -2.50 -2.12
N ILE A 166 -3.40 -2.28 -1.47
CA ILE A 166 -3.14 -2.80 -0.11
C ILE A 166 -4.12 -2.17 0.88
N ILE A 167 -4.25 -0.84 0.84
CA ILE A 167 -5.11 -0.06 1.76
C ILE A 167 -6.59 -0.45 1.61
N GLN A 168 -7.04 -0.72 0.38
CA GLN A 168 -8.45 -0.98 0.08
C GLN A 168 -8.84 -2.45 0.21
N ASN A 169 -7.91 -3.40 -0.02
CA ASN A 169 -8.25 -4.82 -0.03
C ASN A 169 -8.14 -5.49 1.35
N ASN A 170 -7.85 -4.75 2.42
CA ASN A 170 -7.54 -5.28 3.75
C ASN A 170 -6.26 -6.16 3.72
N LEU A 171 -5.39 -5.99 4.70
CA LEU A 171 -4.18 -6.83 4.83
C LEU A 171 -4.49 -8.32 4.99
N GLY A 172 -5.71 -8.66 5.41
CA GLY A 172 -6.20 -10.04 5.44
C GLY A 172 -6.36 -10.65 4.05
N ALA A 173 -6.67 -9.87 3.01
CA ALA A 173 -6.94 -10.38 1.64
C ALA A 173 -5.91 -9.90 0.60
N ALA A 174 -4.65 -9.68 1.02
CA ALA A 174 -3.59 -9.30 0.10
C ALA A 174 -3.22 -10.46 -0.86
N THR A 175 -3.25 -10.23 -2.18
CA THR A 175 -2.80 -11.20 -3.18
C THR A 175 -1.29 -11.12 -3.46
N ILE A 176 -0.71 -12.17 -4.02
CA ILE A 176 0.72 -12.21 -4.41
C ILE A 176 1.05 -11.07 -5.39
N GLU A 177 0.17 -10.80 -6.34
CA GLU A 177 0.33 -9.72 -7.32
C GLU A 177 0.28 -8.35 -6.64
N THR A 178 -0.54 -8.18 -5.61
CA THR A 178 -0.60 -6.96 -4.82
C THR A 178 0.71 -6.77 -4.04
N MET A 179 1.27 -7.84 -3.46
CA MET A 179 2.56 -7.80 -2.76
C MET A 179 3.71 -7.44 -3.71
N ILE A 180 3.78 -8.08 -4.88
CA ILE A 180 4.76 -7.75 -5.92
C ILE A 180 4.58 -6.29 -6.35
N GLY A 181 3.34 -5.87 -6.61
CA GLY A 181 3.00 -4.51 -7.00
C GLY A 181 3.43 -3.48 -5.96
N ALA A 182 3.24 -3.77 -4.68
CA ALA A 182 3.67 -2.95 -3.57
C ALA A 182 5.19 -2.79 -3.52
N LEU A 183 5.93 -3.91 -3.44
CA LEU A 183 7.39 -3.89 -3.35
C LEU A 183 8.04 -3.18 -4.54
N LYS A 184 7.48 -3.34 -5.75
CA LYS A 184 7.95 -2.64 -6.95
C LYS A 184 7.70 -1.13 -6.92
N HIS A 185 6.83 -0.63 -6.04
CA HIS A 185 6.39 0.77 -6.05
C HIS A 185 6.85 1.59 -4.87
N VAL A 186 7.12 0.95 -3.72
CA VAL A 186 7.79 1.60 -2.59
C VAL A 186 9.07 2.29 -3.09
N GLY A 187 9.30 3.53 -2.68
CA GLY A 187 10.48 4.31 -3.07
C GLY A 187 10.44 4.98 -4.44
N LYS A 188 9.37 4.82 -5.24
CA LYS A 188 9.27 5.51 -6.54
C LYS A 188 8.90 6.98 -6.41
N ARG A 189 8.26 7.38 -5.30
CA ARG A 189 7.77 8.74 -5.07
C ARG A 189 8.66 9.53 -4.11
N TYR A 190 9.13 8.88 -3.05
CA TYR A 190 9.89 9.52 -2.00
C TYR A 190 11.38 9.27 -2.21
N LEU A 191 12.11 10.36 -2.43
CA LEU A 191 13.55 10.33 -2.69
C LEU A 191 14.29 10.60 -1.38
N GLY A 192 14.46 9.58 -0.55
CA GLY A 192 15.21 9.64 0.71
C GLY A 192 14.38 10.06 1.93
N TRP A 193 15.07 10.16 3.06
CA TRP A 193 14.52 10.39 4.39
C TRP A 193 13.57 11.58 4.50
N ILE A 194 13.91 12.68 3.85
CA ILE A 194 13.09 13.89 3.83
C ILE A 194 11.74 13.63 3.16
N GLY A 195 11.72 12.83 2.10
CA GLY A 195 10.50 12.44 1.41
C GLY A 195 9.59 11.60 2.31
N VAL A 196 10.16 10.58 2.97
CA VAL A 196 9.41 9.71 3.87
C VAL A 196 8.87 10.48 5.07
N GLY A 197 9.69 11.33 5.69
CA GLY A 197 9.22 12.22 6.76
C GLY A 197 8.08 13.13 6.31
N LEU A 198 8.16 13.67 5.08
CA LEU A 198 7.09 14.50 4.52
C LEU A 198 5.81 13.70 4.29
N MET A 199 5.92 12.47 3.80
CA MET A 199 4.77 11.56 3.67
C MET A 199 4.04 11.39 5.00
N VAL A 200 4.80 11.08 6.07
CA VAL A 200 4.23 10.90 7.42
C VAL A 200 3.57 12.18 7.91
N TYR A 201 4.25 13.32 7.78
CA TYR A 201 3.73 14.63 8.18
C TYR A 201 2.45 15.02 7.42
N GLU A 202 2.44 14.87 6.09
CA GLU A 202 1.28 15.20 5.25
C GLU A 202 0.08 14.31 5.55
N PHE A 203 0.30 13.03 5.81
CA PHE A 203 -0.76 12.12 6.23
C PHE A 203 -1.45 12.62 7.49
N ILE A 204 -0.69 12.95 8.54
CA ILE A 204 -1.23 13.35 9.84
C ILE A 204 -1.92 14.71 9.78
N ASN A 205 -1.30 15.70 9.16
CA ASN A 205 -1.96 16.99 8.96
C ASN A 205 -3.28 16.81 8.23
N CYS A 206 -3.30 16.01 7.16
CA CYS A 206 -4.52 15.77 6.42
C CYS A 206 -5.59 15.09 7.29
N VAL A 207 -5.23 14.18 8.20
CA VAL A 207 -6.18 13.52 9.11
C VAL A 207 -6.78 14.50 10.14
N TYR A 208 -6.00 15.44 10.67
CA TYR A 208 -6.40 16.30 11.79
C TYR A 208 -6.77 17.76 11.45
N GLU A 209 -6.66 18.20 10.19
CA GLU A 209 -7.09 19.54 9.72
C GLU A 209 -8.61 19.84 9.80
#